data_AF-A0A0B8Q273-F1
#
_entry.id   AF-A0A0B8Q273-F1
#
_cell.length_a   1.000
_cell.length_b   1.000
_cell.length_c   1.000
_cell.angle_alpha   90.00
_cell.angle_beta   90.00
_cell.angle_gamma   90.00
#
_symmetry.space_group_name_H-M   'P 1'
#
loop_
_entity.id
_entity.type
_entity.pdbx_description
1 polymer ?
#
loop_
_entity_poly.entity_id
_entity_poly.type
_entity_poly.pdbx_seq_one_letter_code
_entity_poly.pdbx_strand_id
1 'polypeptide(L)'
;MLTPIIEVCDDMQNIHSPFTGRMIYGQNLDDDKVYEGMAELQSDPSQDQSILFIYDAENIEYSYLSKTLLDSIDFDPEELELSAKQLLGILGRSDLIAFRQCGNFLLGDCWTVFCPVVSE
;
A
#
# COMPACT_ATOMS: atom_id res chain seq x y z
N MET A 1 -16.61 -11.52 -1.38
CA MET A 1 -16.82 -10.16 -0.82
C MET A 1 -15.73 -9.27 -1.39
N LEU A 2 -16.02 -8.00 -1.66
CA LEU A 2 -15.04 -7.08 -2.23
C LEU A 2 -14.20 -6.46 -1.12
N THR A 3 -12.88 -6.44 -1.28
CA THR A 3 -11.97 -5.69 -0.41
C THR A 3 -12.40 -4.22 -0.38
N PRO A 4 -12.59 -3.59 0.80
CA PRO A 4 -12.85 -2.16 0.88
C PRO A 4 -11.68 -1.37 0.29
N ILE A 5 -12.00 -0.47 -0.63
CA ILE A 5 -11.06 0.48 -1.23
C ILE A 5 -11.42 1.87 -0.75
N ILE A 6 -10.48 2.53 -0.08
CA ILE A 6 -10.60 3.91 0.38
C ILE A 6 -9.83 4.77 -0.62
N GLU A 7 -10.56 5.58 -1.39
CA GLU A 7 -9.95 6.53 -2.31
C GLU A 7 -9.60 7.83 -1.56
N VAL A 8 -8.33 8.23 -1.67
CA VAL A 8 -7.79 9.46 -1.09
C VAL A 8 -7.44 10.40 -2.24
N CYS A 9 -8.19 11.51 -2.35
CA CYS A 9 -8.04 12.51 -3.41
C CYS A 9 -7.50 13.85 -2.90
N ASP A 10 -7.16 13.92 -1.61
CA ASP A 10 -6.67 15.12 -0.93
C ASP A 10 -5.23 14.86 -0.46
N ASP A 11 -4.30 15.60 -1.04
CA ASP A 11 -2.85 15.53 -0.78
C ASP A 11 -2.45 16.20 0.55
N MET A 12 -3.38 16.88 1.22
CA MET A 12 -3.15 17.54 2.51
C MET A 12 -3.44 16.64 3.71
N GLN A 13 -3.93 15.40 3.51
CA GLN A 13 -4.35 14.52 4.61
C GLN A 13 -3.28 13.54 5.06
N ASN A 14 -3.13 13.41 6.38
CA ASN A 14 -2.33 12.34 6.97
C ASN A 14 -3.08 11.02 6.84
N ILE A 15 -2.47 10.05 6.16
CA ILE A 15 -2.96 8.68 6.04
C ILE A 15 -2.20 7.83 7.04
N HIS A 16 -2.95 7.07 7.82
CA HIS A 16 -2.41 6.16 8.84
C HIS A 16 -2.82 4.73 8.53
N SER A 17 -1.94 3.78 8.86
CA SER A 17 -2.24 2.37 8.84
C SER A 17 -3.48 2.10 9.69
N PRO A 18 -4.50 1.43 9.14
CA PRO A 18 -5.72 1.16 9.88
C PRO A 18 -5.50 0.18 11.05
N PHE A 19 -4.36 -0.53 11.07
CA PHE A 19 -4.07 -1.57 12.07
C PHE A 19 -3.03 -1.15 13.09
N THR A 20 -1.96 -0.46 12.66
CA THR A 20 -0.87 -0.06 13.57
C THR A 20 -0.97 1.40 14.01
N GLY A 21 -1.77 2.22 13.32
CA GLY A 21 -1.83 3.67 13.50
C GLY A 21 -0.58 4.41 13.01
N ARG A 22 0.40 3.70 12.43
CA ARG A 22 1.61 4.29 11.86
C ARG A 22 1.23 5.19 10.70
N MET A 23 1.79 6.40 10.67
CA MET A 23 1.58 7.31 9.54
C MET A 23 2.25 6.71 8.30
N ILE A 24 1.47 6.52 7.25
CA ILE A 24 1.91 6.05 5.92
C ILE A 24 2.27 7.26 5.05
N TYR A 25 1.48 8.32 5.18
CA TYR A 25 1.60 9.54 4.42
C TYR A 25 1.07 10.71 5.25
N GLY A 26 1.55 11.93 5.00
CA GLY A 26 1.02 13.13 5.61
C GLY A 26 1.83 14.37 5.33
N GLN A 27 1.17 15.49 5.10
CA GLN A 27 1.85 16.78 5.00
C GLN A 27 2.12 17.36 6.40
N ASN A 28 3.39 17.36 6.79
CA ASN A 28 3.94 18.51 7.51
C ASN A 28 4.65 19.36 6.45
N LEU A 29 4.37 20.67 6.45
CA LEU A 29 4.71 21.69 5.44
C LEU A 29 6.19 21.81 4.98
N ASP A 30 7.09 20.91 5.39
CA ASP A 30 8.42 20.74 4.79
C ASP A 30 8.34 19.56 3.81
N ASP A 31 8.18 19.84 2.52
CA ASP A 31 8.14 18.85 1.44
C ASP A 31 9.29 17.81 1.55
N ASP A 32 10.48 18.23 2.00
CA ASP A 32 11.65 17.37 2.20
C ASP A 32 11.44 16.23 3.23
N LYS A 33 10.60 16.45 4.26
CA LYS A 33 10.32 15.42 5.30
C LYS A 33 9.22 14.44 4.89
N VAL A 34 8.35 14.85 3.97
CA VAL A 34 7.33 13.98 3.39
C VAL A 34 8.00 12.90 2.53
N TYR A 35 9.03 13.30 1.77
CA TYR A 35 9.89 12.36 1.04
C TYR A 35 10.64 11.41 1.99
N GLU A 36 11.17 11.89 3.12
CA GLU A 36 11.84 11.02 4.10
C GLU A 36 10.89 9.98 4.69
N GLY A 37 9.65 10.34 5.08
CA GLY A 37 8.70 9.39 5.67
C GLY A 37 8.22 8.30 4.71
N MET A 38 8.03 8.62 3.43
CA MET A 38 7.68 7.64 2.39
C MET A 38 8.89 6.86 1.89
N ALA A 39 10.06 7.50 1.74
CA ALA A 39 11.30 6.80 1.44
C ALA A 39 11.68 5.85 2.58
N GLU A 40 11.41 6.17 3.85
CA GLU A 40 11.57 5.25 4.99
C GLU A 40 10.62 4.06 4.89
N LEU A 41 9.37 4.27 4.47
CA LEU A 41 8.38 3.20 4.31
C LEU A 41 8.62 2.34 3.06
N GLN A 42 9.11 2.93 1.97
CA GLN A 42 9.54 2.22 0.76
C GLN A 42 10.92 1.55 0.94
N SER A 43 11.82 2.12 1.75
CA SER A 43 13.15 1.56 2.03
C SER A 43 13.14 0.51 3.12
N ASP A 44 12.22 0.58 4.08
CA ASP A 44 12.00 -0.47 5.08
C ASP A 44 10.49 -0.71 5.37
N PRO A 45 9.76 -1.35 4.44
CA PRO A 45 8.37 -1.75 4.65
C PRO A 45 8.16 -2.69 5.85
N SER A 46 9.23 -3.32 6.39
CA SER A 46 9.16 -4.23 7.55
C SER A 46 8.73 -3.54 8.85
N GLN A 47 8.75 -2.21 8.84
CA GLN A 47 8.34 -1.29 9.89
C GLN A 47 6.82 -1.30 10.16
N ASP A 48 6.00 -1.73 9.20
CA ASP A 48 4.58 -2.02 9.40
C ASP A 48 4.24 -3.37 8.78
N GLN A 49 4.26 -4.41 9.62
CA GLN A 49 3.96 -5.79 9.22
C GLN A 49 2.53 -6.00 8.71
N SER A 50 1.64 -5.01 8.85
CA SER A 50 0.30 -5.09 8.29
C SER A 50 0.26 -4.76 6.80
N ILE A 51 1.31 -4.16 6.23
CA ILE A 51 1.37 -3.86 4.80
C ILE A 51 1.61 -5.15 4.02
N LEU A 52 0.69 -5.46 3.12
CA LEU A 52 0.74 -6.64 2.26
C LEU A 52 1.49 -6.34 0.95
N PHE A 53 1.21 -5.19 0.34
CA PHE A 53 1.93 -4.68 -0.84
C PHE A 53 1.71 -3.18 -1.07
N ILE A 54 2.64 -2.57 -1.82
CA ILE A 54 2.55 -1.21 -2.36
C ILE A 54 2.71 -1.29 -3.89
N TYR A 55 1.82 -0.65 -4.63
CA TYR A 55 1.79 -0.67 -6.08
C TYR A 55 1.70 0.75 -6.64
N ASP A 56 2.69 1.11 -7.46
CA ASP A 56 2.74 2.35 -8.23
C ASP A 56 1.98 2.13 -9.55
N ALA A 57 0.78 2.70 -9.64
CA ALA A 57 -0.07 2.55 -10.81
C ALA A 57 0.32 3.50 -11.96
N GLU A 58 1.18 4.50 -11.73
CA GLU A 58 1.73 5.32 -12.82
C GLU A 58 2.81 4.56 -13.58
N ASN A 59 3.68 3.88 -12.84
CA ASN A 59 4.79 3.09 -13.40
C ASN A 59 4.42 1.61 -13.64
N ILE A 60 3.24 1.18 -13.19
CA ILE A 60 2.71 -0.18 -13.36
C ILE A 60 3.64 -1.21 -12.69
N GLU A 61 4.13 -0.90 -11.49
CA GLU A 61 5.11 -1.73 -10.78
C GLU A 61 4.80 -1.87 -9.28
N TYR A 62 5.24 -2.98 -8.68
CA TYR A 62 5.17 -3.16 -7.24
C TYR A 62 6.42 -2.58 -6.58
N SER A 63 6.25 -1.48 -5.85
CA SER A 63 7.35 -0.95 -5.04
C SER A 63 7.63 -1.83 -3.81
N TYR A 64 6.64 -2.64 -3.40
CA TYR A 64 6.80 -3.59 -2.29
C TYR A 64 5.82 -4.76 -2.37
N LEU A 65 6.32 -5.96 -2.11
CA LEU A 65 5.55 -7.18 -1.86
C LEU A 65 6.01 -7.79 -0.53
N SER A 66 5.09 -7.97 0.42
CA SER A 66 5.43 -8.60 1.69
C SER A 66 5.75 -10.08 1.52
N LYS A 67 6.66 -10.59 2.34
CA LYS A 67 6.97 -12.03 2.36
C LYS A 67 5.73 -12.87 2.67
N THR A 68 4.87 -12.43 3.59
CA THR A 68 3.62 -13.12 3.93
C THR A 68 2.69 -13.25 2.73
N LEU A 69 2.62 -12.24 1.86
CA LEU A 69 1.90 -12.33 0.60
C LEU A 69 2.51 -13.41 -0.30
N LEU A 70 3.82 -13.31 -0.56
CA LEU A 70 4.54 -14.22 -1.44
C LEU A 70 4.48 -15.68 -0.96
N ASP A 71 4.54 -15.91 0.35
CA ASP A 71 4.40 -17.24 0.96
C ASP A 71 2.95 -17.77 0.86
N SER A 72 1.96 -16.91 0.61
CA SER A 72 0.53 -17.25 0.54
C SER A 72 0.00 -17.46 -0.87
N ILE A 73 0.79 -17.12 -1.90
CA ILE A 73 0.43 -17.26 -3.32
C ILE A 73 1.45 -18.17 -4.02
N ASP A 74 1.03 -18.83 -5.10
CA ASP A 74 1.85 -19.76 -5.87
C ASP A 74 2.34 -19.17 -7.20
N PHE A 75 2.22 -17.84 -7.36
CA PHE A 75 2.62 -17.09 -8.54
C PHE A 75 3.32 -15.79 -8.15
N ASP A 76 4.13 -15.27 -9.06
CA ASP A 76 4.73 -13.94 -8.92
C ASP A 76 3.83 -12.89 -9.57
N PRO A 77 3.29 -11.91 -8.80
CA PRO A 77 2.50 -10.82 -9.37
C PRO A 77 3.24 -9.97 -10.40
N GLU A 78 4.56 -9.82 -10.28
CA GLU A 78 5.39 -9.02 -11.20
C GLU A 78 5.58 -9.75 -12.53
N GLU A 79 5.89 -11.05 -12.52
CA GLU A 79 6.05 -11.84 -13.75
C GLU A 79 4.76 -11.92 -14.58
N LEU A 80 3.60 -11.83 -13.91
CA LEU A 80 2.29 -11.87 -14.53
C LEU A 80 1.72 -10.47 -14.84
N GLU A 81 2.48 -9.40 -14.58
CA GLU A 81 2.09 -7.99 -14.78
C GLU A 81 0.71 -7.66 -14.16
N LEU A 82 0.42 -8.22 -12.98
CA LEU A 82 -0.88 -8.04 -12.34
C LEU A 82 -0.98 -6.65 -11.71
N SER A 83 -2.00 -5.87 -12.08
CA SER A 83 -2.31 -4.63 -11.34
C SER A 83 -2.79 -4.91 -9.91
N ALA A 84 -2.67 -3.91 -9.02
CA ALA A 84 -3.18 -3.99 -7.64
C ALA A 84 -4.64 -4.47 -7.56
N LYS A 85 -5.50 -3.97 -8.46
CA LYS A 85 -6.91 -4.33 -8.50
C LYS A 85 -7.13 -5.79 -8.92
N GLN A 86 -6.33 -6.30 -9.87
CA GLN A 86 -6.39 -7.71 -10.27
C GLN A 86 -5.91 -8.61 -9.14
N LEU A 87 -4.79 -8.26 -8.49
CA LEU A 87 -4.27 -9.03 -7.37
C LEU A 87 -5.24 -9.07 -6.19
N LEU A 88 -5.85 -7.94 -5.80
CA LEU A 88 -6.92 -7.90 -4.80
C LEU A 88 -8.10 -8.82 -5.15
N GLY A 89 -8.50 -8.82 -6.43
CA GLY A 89 -9.57 -9.69 -6.93
C GLY A 89 -9.22 -11.17 -6.83
N ILE A 90 -7.98 -11.54 -7.12
CA ILE A 90 -7.46 -12.92 -7.01
C ILE A 90 -7.38 -13.36 -5.56
N LEU A 91 -6.86 -12.51 -4.67
CA LEU A 91 -6.77 -12.82 -3.24
C LEU A 91 -8.15 -13.07 -2.63
N GLY A 92 -9.18 -12.34 -3.08
CA GLY A 92 -10.57 -12.59 -2.67
C GLY A 92 -10.82 -12.43 -1.17
N ARG A 93 -9.93 -11.72 -0.48
CA ARG A 93 -9.90 -11.56 0.97
C ARG A 93 -10.71 -10.35 1.45
N SER A 94 -11.62 -10.60 2.38
CA SER A 94 -12.51 -9.58 2.97
C SER A 94 -11.92 -8.84 4.16
N ASP A 95 -10.82 -9.35 4.71
CA ASP A 95 -10.10 -8.79 5.85
C ASP A 95 -9.05 -7.75 5.42
N LEU A 96 -8.82 -7.61 4.11
CA LEU A 96 -7.90 -6.61 3.58
C LEU A 96 -8.54 -5.21 3.60
N ILE A 97 -7.71 -4.19 3.68
CA ILE A 97 -8.10 -2.80 3.44
C ILE A 97 -7.13 -2.22 2.40
N ALA A 98 -7.66 -1.65 1.32
CA ALA A 98 -6.87 -1.00 0.29
C ALA A 98 -7.06 0.51 0.37
N PHE A 99 -5.97 1.26 0.36
CA PHE A 99 -5.97 2.69 0.11
C PHE A 99 -5.49 2.93 -1.31
N ARG A 100 -6.24 3.73 -2.07
CA ARG A 100 -5.82 4.21 -3.39
C ARG A 100 -5.71 5.73 -3.31
N GLN A 101 -4.52 6.25 -3.55
CA GLN A 101 -4.29 7.68 -3.71
C GLN A 101 -4.50 8.01 -5.19
N CYS A 102 -5.48 8.85 -5.50
CA CYS A 102 -5.84 9.20 -6.89
C CYS A 102 -5.41 10.63 -7.20
N GLY A 103 -4.60 10.81 -8.26
CA GLY A 103 -4.31 12.15 -8.79
C GLY A 103 -3.50 13.03 -7.85
N ASN A 104 -2.63 12.42 -7.04
CA ASN A 104 -1.72 13.15 -6.17
C ASN A 104 -0.60 13.79 -7.01
N PHE A 105 -0.34 15.09 -6.84
CA PHE A 105 0.71 15.78 -7.59
C PHE A 105 2.12 15.27 -7.27
N LEU A 106 2.33 14.77 -6.05
CA LEU A 106 3.62 14.31 -5.53
C LEU A 106 3.82 12.79 -5.66
N LEU A 107 2.74 12.01 -5.50
CA LEU A 107 2.79 10.54 -5.44
C LEU A 107 2.12 9.83 -6.62
N GLY A 108 1.39 10.56 -7.47
CA GLY A 108 0.67 9.93 -8.56
C GLY A 108 -0.52 9.07 -8.12
N ASP A 109 -0.81 8.02 -8.90
CA ASP A 109 -1.78 6.96 -8.55
C ASP A 109 -1.07 5.81 -7.84
N CYS A 110 -1.26 5.67 -6.53
CA CYS A 110 -0.58 4.67 -5.71
C CYS A 110 -1.56 3.86 -4.86
N TRP A 111 -1.28 2.57 -4.70
CA TRP A 111 -2.05 1.65 -3.89
C TRP A 111 -1.23 1.14 -2.72
N THR A 112 -1.78 1.21 -1.52
CA THR A 112 -1.24 0.50 -0.35
C THR A 112 -2.30 -0.43 0.21
N VAL A 113 -1.96 -1.71 0.32
CA VAL A 113 -2.90 -2.74 0.78
C VAL A 113 -2.44 -3.32 2.11
N PHE A 114 -3.37 -3.39 3.04
CA PHE A 114 -3.17 -3.82 4.41
C PHE A 114 -3.89 -5.13 4.71
N CYS A 115 -3.30 -5.93 5.59
CA CYS A 115 -3.84 -7.13 6.20
C CYS A 115 -3.60 -7.06 7.72
N PRO A 116 -4.57 -7.43 8.57
CA PRO A 116 -4.34 -7.50 10.01
C PRO A 116 -3.14 -8.39 10.35
N VAL A 117 -2.27 -7.94 11.25
CA VAL A 117 -1.22 -8.79 11.84
C VAL A 117 -1.90 -9.71 12.84
N VAL A 118 -1.95 -10.99 12.54
CA VAL A 118 -2.45 -11.99 13.49
C VAL A 118 -1.30 -12.35 14.41
N SER A 119 -1.27 -11.82 15.63
CA SER A 119 -0.36 -12.29 16.66
C SER A 119 -0.82 -13.66 17.14
N GLU A 120 0.05 -14.68 17.04
CA GLU A 120 -0.14 -16.00 17.66
C GLU A 120 -0.23 -15.93 19.19
#